data_AF-A0A845GKJ8-F1
#
_entry.id   AF-A0A845GKJ8-F1
#
_cell.length_a   1.000
_cell.length_b   1.000
_cell.length_c   1.000
_cell.angle_alpha   90.00
_cell.angle_beta   90.00
_cell.angle_gamma   90.00
#
_symmetry.space_group_name_H-M   'P 1'
#
loop_
_entity.id
_entity.type
_entity.pdbx_description
1 polymer ?
#
loop_
_entity_poly.entity_id
_entity_poly.type
_entity_poly.pdbx_seq_one_letter_code
_entity_poly.pdbx_strand_id
1 'polypeptide(L)'
;RKAAVAARAERKASRQAGAGTAAGEGTITHDISPRQMAENAYRRALVALQEGRVSAALADLDRALEIDPRNEAARQTNISLLLENKRNDEAIRQLRLALGIDPRQPGLAMVLARLQLERGGPALETLMTTLPYAGNSAEYQAFLAGVLQRQQRHAEAAQYYRAALTLAPQNGVWWMGLGISLQADMHLPEAREAYRRARVSSGLSPELQAFIDRKIESLPH
;
A
#
# COMPACT_ATOMS: atom_id res chain seq x y z
N ARG A 1 -29.42 48.92 19.70
CA ARG A 1 -29.48 50.17 18.91
C ARG A 1 -28.53 51.17 19.56
N LYS A 2 -27.51 51.63 18.80
CA LYS A 2 -26.84 52.96 18.80
C LYS A 2 -26.52 53.60 20.17
N ALA A 3 -25.39 54.22 20.46
CA ALA A 3 -24.13 54.55 19.80
C ALA A 3 -23.27 55.16 20.95
N ALA A 4 -22.01 54.79 21.11
CA ALA A 4 -20.85 55.67 20.92
C ALA A 4 -20.99 57.10 21.47
N VAL A 5 -20.08 57.52 22.38
CA VAL A 5 -19.02 58.53 22.16
C VAL A 5 -18.39 58.99 23.49
N ALA A 6 -17.07 59.26 23.43
CA ALA A 6 -16.16 59.97 24.38
C ALA A 6 -15.46 59.10 25.44
N ALA A 7 -14.14 59.16 25.71
CA ALA A 7 -12.98 59.90 25.19
C ALA A 7 -11.73 59.14 25.72
N ARG A 8 -10.76 58.68 24.92
CA ARG A 8 -9.51 59.36 24.47
C ARG A 8 -8.79 60.25 25.50
N ALA A 9 -8.10 59.64 26.46
CA ALA A 9 -6.86 60.10 27.09
C ALA A 9 -6.30 58.85 27.81
N GLU A 10 -5.24 58.19 27.35
CA GLU A 10 -3.86 58.44 27.79
C GLU A 10 -2.92 57.67 26.84
N ARG A 11 -2.29 58.38 25.90
CA ARG A 11 -1.09 57.88 25.18
C ARG A 11 -0.26 59.09 24.74
N LYS A 12 0.59 59.61 25.62
CA LYS A 12 1.85 60.31 25.27
C LYS A 12 2.63 60.76 26.51
N ALA A 13 3.59 59.93 26.93
CA ALA A 13 4.85 60.23 27.59
C ALA A 13 5.46 58.85 27.85
N SER A 14 6.62 58.44 27.33
CA SER A 14 7.87 59.16 27.18
C SER A 14 8.67 58.60 26.02
N ARG A 15 9.27 59.49 25.22
CA ARG A 15 10.29 59.18 24.21
C ARG A 15 11.67 59.26 24.86
N GLN A 16 12.51 58.28 24.50
CA GLN A 16 13.97 58.37 24.26
C GLN A 16 14.90 58.84 25.38
N ALA A 17 15.75 57.92 25.87
CA ALA A 17 17.21 58.09 25.89
C ALA A 17 17.86 56.75 26.28
N GLY A 18 18.75 56.24 25.43
CA GLY A 18 19.46 54.98 25.68
C GLY A 18 20.09 54.41 24.41
N ALA A 19 20.94 55.19 23.76
CA ALA A 19 21.87 54.68 22.77
C ALA A 19 22.92 53.82 23.50
N GLY A 20 22.89 52.52 23.24
CA GLY A 20 23.90 51.55 23.66
C GLY A 20 24.19 50.65 22.47
N THR A 21 25.26 50.96 21.76
CA THR A 21 25.89 50.10 20.78
C THR A 21 26.31 48.79 21.43
N ALA A 22 25.70 47.68 21.03
CA ALA A 22 26.26 46.35 21.14
C ALA A 22 26.00 45.63 19.81
N ALA A 23 27.06 45.56 19.01
CA ALA A 23 27.16 44.67 17.89
C ALA A 23 27.10 43.22 18.37
N GLY A 24 26.62 42.33 17.50
CA GLY A 24 26.90 40.90 17.59
C GLY A 24 25.94 40.14 18.48
N GLU A 25 24.87 39.66 17.87
CA GLU A 25 24.45 38.25 17.90
C GLU A 25 23.14 38.18 17.11
N GLY A 26 23.28 38.16 15.79
CA GLY A 26 22.29 37.49 14.99
C GLY A 26 22.37 36.02 15.38
N THR A 27 21.62 35.62 16.41
CA THR A 27 21.20 34.24 16.54
C THR A 27 20.42 33.94 15.28
N ILE A 28 21.13 33.42 14.27
CA ILE A 28 20.53 32.56 13.27
C ILE A 28 20.06 31.35 14.08
N THR A 29 18.90 31.48 14.74
CA THR A 29 18.10 30.33 15.07
C THR A 29 17.81 29.71 13.71
N HIS A 30 18.63 28.72 13.33
CA HIS A 30 18.45 27.97 12.11
C HIS A 30 17.13 27.24 12.32
N ASP A 31 16.03 27.89 11.96
CA ASP A 31 14.70 27.36 12.16
C ASP A 31 14.57 26.19 11.18
N ILE A 32 14.85 24.99 11.69
CA ILE A 32 14.88 23.79 10.88
C ILE A 32 13.46 23.59 10.39
N SER A 33 13.24 23.71 9.07
CA SER A 33 11.90 23.51 8.52
C SER A 33 11.38 22.11 8.89
N PRO A 34 10.05 21.91 9.03
CA PRO A 34 9.49 20.59 9.31
C PRO A 34 10.01 19.51 8.34
N ARG A 35 10.14 19.84 7.06
CA ARG A 35 10.75 18.96 6.06
C ARG A 35 12.19 18.56 6.40
N GLN A 36 13.04 19.52 6.77
CA GLN A 36 14.41 19.23 7.21
C GLN A 36 14.44 18.42 8.52
N MET A 37 13.48 18.62 9.44
CA MET A 37 13.37 17.79 10.64
C MET A 37 13.04 16.33 10.28
N ALA A 38 12.11 16.11 9.34
CA ALA A 38 11.80 14.78 8.83
C ALA A 38 13.00 14.12 8.14
N GLU A 39 13.72 14.87 7.31
CA GLU A 39 14.96 14.39 6.65
C GLU A 39 16.05 14.05 7.67
N ASN A 40 16.20 14.83 8.74
CA ASN A 40 17.13 14.54 9.82
C ASN A 40 16.74 13.26 10.57
N ALA A 41 15.46 13.07 10.91
CA ALA A 41 14.97 11.85 11.53
C ALA A 41 15.22 10.64 10.61
N TYR A 42 14.92 10.76 9.31
CA TYR A 42 15.21 9.71 8.33
C TYR A 42 16.70 9.36 8.25
N ARG A 43 17.59 10.36 8.22
CA ARG A 43 19.05 10.12 8.25
C ARG A 43 19.50 9.37 9.50
N ARG A 44 18.98 9.73 10.68
CA ARG A 44 19.29 9.00 11.92
C ARG A 44 18.82 7.55 11.88
N ALA A 45 17.65 7.30 11.30
CA ALA A 45 17.18 5.93 11.10
C ALA A 45 18.15 5.10 10.25
N LEU A 46 18.65 5.67 9.14
CA LEU A 46 19.62 4.98 8.29
C LEU A 46 20.92 4.65 9.02
N VAL A 47 21.42 5.56 9.86
CA VAL A 47 22.59 5.30 10.72
C VAL A 47 22.29 4.19 11.73
N ALA A 48 21.13 4.23 12.38
CA ALA A 48 20.71 3.17 13.31
C ALA A 48 20.60 1.80 12.62
N LEU A 49 20.19 1.75 11.34
CA LEU A 49 20.19 0.50 10.55
C LEU A 49 21.59 -0.03 10.27
N GLN A 50 22.54 0.85 9.92
CA GLN A 50 23.94 0.45 9.72
C GLN A 50 24.54 -0.15 11.00
N GLU A 51 24.11 0.32 12.16
CA GLU A 51 24.52 -0.19 13.46
C GLU A 51 23.69 -1.40 13.95
N GLY A 52 22.76 -1.91 13.14
CA GLY A 52 21.89 -3.05 13.49
C GLY A 52 20.81 -2.74 14.53
N ARG A 53 20.62 -1.47 14.91
CA ARG A 53 19.63 -1.01 15.90
C ARG A 53 18.25 -0.83 15.26
N VAL A 54 17.67 -1.94 14.80
CA VAL A 54 16.39 -1.97 14.07
C VAL A 54 15.25 -1.23 14.79
N SER A 55 15.07 -1.43 16.09
CA SER A 55 14.00 -0.77 16.85
C SER A 55 14.16 0.76 16.90
N ALA A 56 15.40 1.25 17.02
CA ALA A 56 15.69 2.68 17.01
C ALA A 56 15.45 3.28 15.62
N ALA A 57 15.86 2.55 14.57
CA ALA A 57 15.60 2.96 13.20
C ALA A 57 14.10 3.10 12.91
N LEU A 58 13.27 2.13 13.34
CA LEU A 58 11.83 2.21 13.18
C LEU A 58 11.21 3.41 13.90
N ALA A 59 11.66 3.72 15.12
CA ALA A 59 11.19 4.89 15.85
C ALA A 59 11.54 6.22 15.15
N ASP A 60 12.76 6.33 14.60
CA ASP A 60 13.17 7.51 13.83
C ASP A 60 12.43 7.60 12.48
N LEU A 61 12.11 6.48 11.84
CA LEU A 61 11.29 6.44 10.63
C LEU A 61 9.85 6.85 10.89
N ASP A 62 9.24 6.34 11.96
CA ASP A 62 7.89 6.74 12.36
C ASP A 62 7.86 8.25 12.64
N ARG A 63 8.86 8.79 13.33
CA ARG A 63 8.98 10.23 13.56
C ARG A 63 9.16 11.03 12.26
N ALA A 64 9.94 10.54 11.31
CA ALA A 64 10.07 11.18 10.01
C ALA A 64 8.72 11.25 9.28
N LEU A 65 7.91 10.18 9.36
CA LEU A 65 6.59 10.08 8.73
C LEU A 65 5.49 10.85 9.47
N GLU A 66 5.63 11.04 10.78
CA GLU A 66 4.76 11.95 11.55
C GLU A 66 4.96 13.41 11.13
N ILE A 67 6.21 13.81 10.87
CA ILE A 67 6.56 15.19 10.50
C ILE A 67 6.28 15.45 9.02
N ASP A 68 6.69 14.55 8.13
CA ASP A 68 6.40 14.60 6.71
C ASP A 68 5.73 13.29 6.26
N PRO A 69 4.40 13.23 6.33
CA PRO A 69 3.63 12.08 5.86
C PRO A 69 3.73 11.87 4.36
N ARG A 70 4.45 12.65 3.56
CA ARG A 70 4.68 12.40 2.13
C ARG A 70 6.12 12.00 1.81
N ASN A 71 6.96 11.82 2.82
CA ASN A 71 8.33 11.33 2.64
C ASN A 71 8.32 9.87 2.17
N GLU A 72 8.42 9.69 0.85
CA GLU A 72 8.36 8.37 0.21
C GLU A 72 9.54 7.47 0.61
N ALA A 73 10.75 8.03 0.70
CA ALA A 73 11.95 7.28 1.07
C ALA A 73 11.82 6.71 2.49
N ALA A 74 11.46 7.55 3.47
CA ALA A 74 11.22 7.10 4.83
C ALA A 74 10.11 6.04 4.90
N ARG A 75 9.05 6.20 4.11
CA ARG A 75 7.94 5.23 4.08
C ARG A 75 8.38 3.89 3.53
N GLN A 76 9.07 3.88 2.38
CA GLN A 76 9.54 2.64 1.77
C GLN A 76 10.48 1.90 2.72
N THR A 77 11.44 2.60 3.34
CA THR A 77 12.33 2.00 4.34
C THR A 77 11.56 1.45 5.55
N ASN A 78 10.58 2.19 6.08
CA ASN A 78 9.77 1.77 7.22
C ASN A 78 8.97 0.49 6.90
N ILE A 79 8.22 0.48 5.80
CA ILE A 79 7.40 -0.68 5.40
C ILE A 79 8.28 -1.90 5.16
N SER A 80 9.38 -1.77 4.40
CA SER A 80 10.30 -2.89 4.13
C SER A 80 10.86 -3.47 5.43
N LEU A 81 11.33 -2.61 6.33
CA LEU A 81 11.90 -3.04 7.59
C LEU A 81 10.87 -3.72 8.51
N LEU A 82 9.62 -3.22 8.54
CA LEU A 82 8.53 -3.86 9.28
C LEU A 82 8.22 -5.27 8.73
N LEU A 83 8.20 -5.43 7.41
CA LEU A 83 7.97 -6.71 6.75
C LEU A 83 9.10 -7.71 7.02
N GLU A 84 10.36 -7.29 6.86
CA GLU A 84 11.54 -8.12 7.12
C GLU A 84 11.59 -8.62 8.57
N ASN A 85 11.15 -7.79 9.51
CA ASN A 85 11.09 -8.13 10.93
C ASN A 85 9.76 -8.77 11.36
N LYS A 86 8.91 -9.16 10.40
CA LYS A 86 7.60 -9.82 10.64
C LYS A 86 6.66 -9.02 11.56
N ARG A 87 6.84 -7.69 11.63
CA ARG A 87 5.98 -6.75 12.38
C ARG A 87 4.72 -6.43 11.56
N ASN A 88 3.99 -7.46 11.15
CA ASN A 88 2.91 -7.38 10.16
C ASN A 88 1.79 -6.43 10.55
N ASP A 89 1.42 -6.38 11.83
CA ASP A 89 0.33 -5.52 12.30
C ASP A 89 0.67 -4.03 12.17
N GLU A 90 1.96 -3.69 12.29
CA GLU A 90 2.46 -2.32 12.13
C GLU A 90 2.64 -1.99 10.65
N ALA A 91 3.13 -2.94 9.85
CA ALA A 91 3.19 -2.80 8.40
C ALA A 91 1.79 -2.53 7.81
N ILE A 92 0.76 -3.24 8.27
CA ILE A 92 -0.64 -3.02 7.89
C ILE A 92 -1.07 -1.58 8.20
N ARG A 93 -0.74 -1.05 9.39
CA ARG A 93 -1.07 0.35 9.74
C ARG A 93 -0.38 1.33 8.81
N GLN A 94 0.92 1.15 8.57
CA GLN A 94 1.71 2.05 7.72
C GLN A 94 1.28 2.01 6.24
N LEU A 95 0.94 0.83 5.73
CA LEU A 95 0.38 0.66 4.39
C LEU A 95 -0.99 1.32 4.24
N ARG A 96 -1.86 1.22 5.25
CA ARG A 96 -3.15 1.93 5.25
C ARG A 96 -2.98 3.44 5.25
N LEU A 97 -2.07 3.96 6.08
CA LEU A 97 -1.74 5.39 6.08
C LEU A 97 -1.22 5.83 4.71
N ALA A 98 -0.31 5.05 4.12
CA ALA A 98 0.24 5.32 2.80
C ALA A 98 -0.82 5.45 1.70
N LEU A 99 -1.74 4.49 1.64
CA LEU A 99 -2.82 4.47 0.66
C LEU A 99 -3.89 5.52 0.94
N GLY A 100 -4.06 5.94 2.21
CA GLY A 100 -4.89 7.09 2.56
C GLY A 100 -4.32 8.43 2.09
N ILE A 101 -3.00 8.53 1.93
CA ILE A 101 -2.31 9.73 1.43
C ILE A 101 -2.29 9.77 -0.10
N ASP A 102 -1.91 8.66 -0.74
CA ASP A 102 -2.00 8.49 -2.19
C ASP A 102 -2.46 7.07 -2.54
N PRO A 103 -3.71 6.90 -3.00
CA PRO A 103 -4.24 5.58 -3.37
C PRO A 103 -3.69 5.06 -4.70
N ARG A 104 -2.91 5.86 -5.46
CA ARG A 104 -2.30 5.48 -6.75
C ARG A 104 -1.05 4.62 -6.61
N GLN A 105 -1.05 3.74 -5.62
CA GLN A 105 0.07 2.87 -5.29
C GLN A 105 -0.40 1.40 -5.28
N PRO A 106 -0.80 0.84 -6.44
CA PRO A 106 -1.36 -0.50 -6.52
C PRO A 106 -0.42 -1.59 -5.98
N GLY A 107 0.90 -1.38 -6.08
CA GLY A 107 1.89 -2.27 -5.45
C GLY A 107 1.74 -2.34 -3.93
N LEU A 108 1.61 -1.20 -3.24
CA LEU A 108 1.36 -1.17 -1.79
C LEU A 108 0.00 -1.77 -1.43
N ALA A 109 -1.02 -1.56 -2.26
CA ALA A 109 -2.32 -2.18 -2.07
C ALA A 109 -2.26 -3.71 -2.14
N MET A 110 -1.48 -4.27 -3.08
CA MET A 110 -1.28 -5.72 -3.16
C MET A 110 -0.55 -6.27 -1.93
N VAL A 111 0.47 -5.56 -1.43
CA VAL A 111 1.16 -5.93 -0.18
C VAL A 111 0.18 -5.91 1.01
N LEU A 112 -0.59 -4.84 1.15
CA LEU A 112 -1.59 -4.71 2.22
C LEU A 112 -2.64 -5.82 2.15
N ALA A 113 -3.19 -6.08 0.96
CA ALA A 113 -4.20 -7.12 0.77
C ALA A 113 -3.64 -8.52 1.08
N ARG A 114 -2.36 -8.81 0.76
CA ARG A 114 -1.71 -10.07 1.14
C ARG A 114 -1.64 -10.25 2.65
N LEU A 115 -1.17 -9.24 3.37
CA LEU A 115 -1.12 -9.29 4.85
C LEU A 115 -2.52 -9.41 5.47
N GLN A 116 -3.50 -8.73 4.88
CA GLN A 116 -4.90 -8.84 5.32
C GLN A 116 -5.44 -10.25 5.10
N LEU A 117 -5.15 -10.93 3.99
CA LEU A 117 -5.58 -12.32 3.80
C LEU A 117 -5.01 -13.27 4.84
N GLU A 118 -3.76 -13.07 5.26
CA GLU A 118 -3.11 -13.88 6.31
C GLU A 118 -3.74 -13.65 7.68
N ARG A 119 -4.27 -12.45 7.92
CA ARG A 119 -4.86 -12.03 9.22
C ARG A 119 -6.39 -12.01 9.23
N GLY A 120 -7.05 -12.42 8.16
CA GLY A 120 -8.52 -12.37 8.04
C GLY A 120 -9.10 -10.95 7.91
N GLY A 121 -8.30 -9.99 7.43
CA GLY A 121 -8.71 -8.61 7.19
C GLY A 121 -9.38 -8.36 5.82
N PRO A 122 -9.73 -7.08 5.52
CA PRO A 122 -10.56 -6.70 4.36
C PRO A 122 -9.78 -6.58 3.04
N ALA A 123 -9.10 -7.65 2.63
CA ALA A 123 -8.25 -7.67 1.42
C ALA A 123 -9.01 -7.26 0.15
N LEU A 124 -10.26 -7.71 0.02
CA LEU A 124 -11.09 -7.40 -1.15
C LEU A 124 -11.41 -5.90 -1.25
N GLU A 125 -11.78 -5.27 -0.14
CA GLU A 125 -12.09 -3.83 -0.11
C GLU A 125 -10.86 -3.01 -0.49
N THR A 126 -9.69 -3.37 0.07
CA THR A 126 -8.42 -2.74 -0.30
C THR A 126 -8.18 -2.84 -1.81
N LEU A 127 -8.30 -4.04 -2.40
CA LEU A 127 -8.06 -4.21 -3.83
C LEU A 127 -9.10 -3.51 -4.71
N MET A 128 -10.37 -3.49 -4.31
CA MET A 128 -11.44 -2.83 -5.08
C MET A 128 -11.28 -1.31 -5.09
N THR A 129 -10.94 -0.71 -3.95
CA THR A 129 -10.78 0.75 -3.84
C THR A 129 -9.58 1.27 -4.61
N THR A 130 -8.51 0.48 -4.76
CA THR A 130 -7.32 0.86 -5.53
C THR A 130 -7.28 0.33 -6.96
N LEU A 131 -8.27 -0.49 -7.37
CA LEU A 131 -8.37 -1.01 -8.73
C LEU A 131 -8.36 0.07 -9.83
N PRO A 132 -9.03 1.23 -9.69
CA PRO A 132 -8.98 2.29 -10.72
C PRO A 132 -7.57 2.81 -11.01
N TYR A 133 -6.63 2.64 -10.07
CA TYR A 133 -5.25 3.09 -10.19
C TYR A 133 -4.27 1.98 -10.58
N ALA A 134 -4.74 0.73 -10.64
CA ALA A 134 -3.94 -0.43 -11.04
C ALA A 134 -3.65 -0.49 -12.56
N GLY A 135 -4.27 0.41 -13.34
CA GLY A 135 -4.16 0.42 -14.79
C GLY A 135 -4.55 -0.93 -15.38
N ASN A 136 -3.81 -1.36 -16.40
CA ASN A 136 -4.00 -2.64 -17.07
C ASN A 136 -3.02 -3.71 -16.52
N SER A 137 -2.92 -3.84 -15.19
CA SER A 137 -2.05 -4.85 -14.56
C SER A 137 -2.77 -6.21 -14.51
N ALA A 138 -2.19 -7.18 -15.20
CA ALA A 138 -2.67 -8.54 -15.21
C ALA A 138 -2.52 -9.21 -13.82
N GLU A 139 -1.41 -8.95 -13.15
CA GLU A 139 -1.10 -9.46 -11.82
C GLU A 139 -2.10 -8.96 -10.78
N TYR A 140 -2.48 -7.67 -10.86
CA TYR A 140 -3.46 -7.08 -9.95
C TYR A 140 -4.83 -7.72 -10.14
N GLN A 141 -5.28 -7.88 -11.39
CA GLN A 141 -6.55 -8.52 -11.72
C GLN A 141 -6.57 -9.99 -11.29
N ALA A 142 -5.51 -10.75 -11.56
CA ALA A 142 -5.40 -12.14 -11.14
C ALA A 142 -5.35 -12.29 -9.61
N PHE A 143 -4.71 -11.35 -8.90
CA PHE A 143 -4.70 -11.37 -7.44
C PHE A 143 -6.08 -11.08 -6.86
N LEU A 144 -6.79 -10.08 -7.39
CA LEU A 144 -8.19 -9.80 -7.03
C LEU A 144 -9.09 -11.01 -7.28
N ALA A 145 -8.93 -11.68 -8.43
CA ALA A 145 -9.64 -12.92 -8.73
C ALA A 145 -9.38 -14.01 -7.69
N GLY A 146 -8.11 -14.20 -7.30
CA GLY A 146 -7.74 -15.15 -6.23
C GLY A 146 -8.37 -14.80 -4.88
N VAL A 147 -8.47 -13.52 -4.53
CA VAL A 147 -9.16 -13.06 -3.32
C VAL A 147 -10.65 -13.38 -3.37
N LEU A 148 -11.32 -13.09 -4.49
CA LEU A 148 -12.73 -13.40 -4.70
C LEU A 148 -13.00 -14.91 -4.64
N GLN A 149 -12.14 -15.71 -5.26
CA GLN A 149 -12.24 -17.17 -5.25
C GLN A 149 -12.13 -17.73 -3.81
N ARG A 150 -11.21 -17.21 -2.98
CA ARG A 150 -11.11 -17.59 -1.55
C ARG A 150 -12.38 -17.25 -0.77
N GLN A 151 -13.09 -16.19 -1.17
CA GLN A 151 -14.38 -15.79 -0.59
C GLN A 151 -15.58 -16.50 -1.24
N GLN A 152 -15.36 -17.52 -2.07
CA GLN A 152 -16.41 -18.26 -2.81
C GLN A 152 -17.21 -17.42 -3.81
N ARG A 153 -16.72 -16.23 -4.18
CA ARG A 153 -17.34 -15.35 -5.19
C ARG A 153 -16.85 -15.72 -6.59
N HIS A 154 -17.18 -16.94 -7.00
CA HIS A 154 -16.59 -17.59 -8.18
C HIS A 154 -16.96 -16.93 -9.51
N ALA A 155 -18.21 -16.48 -9.67
CA ALA A 155 -18.64 -15.77 -10.88
C ALA A 155 -17.81 -14.50 -11.14
N GLU A 156 -17.57 -13.69 -10.09
CA GLU A 156 -16.75 -12.48 -10.19
C GLU A 156 -15.27 -12.80 -10.36
N ALA A 157 -14.75 -13.81 -9.66
CA ALA A 157 -13.38 -14.27 -9.84
C ALA A 157 -13.10 -14.65 -11.30
N ALA A 158 -14.04 -15.34 -11.97
CA ALA A 158 -13.92 -15.71 -13.38
C ALA A 158 -13.81 -14.49 -14.30
N GLN A 159 -14.52 -13.39 -14.00
CA GLN A 159 -14.41 -12.15 -14.79
C GLN A 159 -12.99 -11.55 -14.70
N TYR A 160 -12.45 -11.44 -13.49
CA TYR A 160 -11.11 -10.87 -13.29
C TYR A 160 -9.99 -11.79 -13.79
N TYR A 161 -10.14 -13.11 -13.71
CA TYR A 161 -9.19 -14.03 -14.35
C TYR A 161 -9.19 -13.88 -15.88
N ARG A 162 -10.36 -13.76 -16.52
CA ARG A 162 -10.44 -13.53 -17.97
C ARG A 162 -9.78 -12.20 -18.37
N ALA A 163 -9.97 -11.15 -17.58
CA ALA A 163 -9.31 -9.87 -17.82
C ALA A 163 -7.78 -10.02 -17.73
N ALA A 164 -7.27 -10.69 -16.68
CA ALA A 164 -5.83 -10.93 -16.52
C ALA A 164 -5.24 -11.77 -17.67
N LEU A 165 -5.98 -12.79 -18.11
CA LEU A 165 -5.59 -13.68 -19.21
C LEU A 165 -5.67 -13.02 -20.59
N THR A 166 -6.43 -11.93 -20.73
CA THR A 166 -6.40 -11.11 -21.96
C THR A 166 -5.01 -10.47 -22.13
N LEU A 167 -4.34 -10.17 -21.02
CA LEU A 167 -3.04 -9.51 -20.98
C LEU A 167 -1.88 -10.50 -20.96
N ALA A 168 -2.04 -11.61 -20.23
CA ALA A 168 -1.05 -12.69 -20.16
C ALA A 168 -1.70 -14.06 -20.47
N PRO A 169 -1.99 -14.36 -21.75
CA PRO A 169 -2.72 -15.55 -22.15
C PRO A 169 -1.95 -16.86 -21.92
N GLN A 170 -0.66 -16.80 -21.61
CA GLN A 170 0.19 -17.97 -21.39
C GLN A 170 0.30 -18.37 -19.91
N ASN A 171 -0.39 -17.68 -19.00
CA ASN A 171 -0.28 -17.97 -17.57
C ASN A 171 -1.17 -19.17 -17.18
N GLY A 172 -0.57 -20.35 -17.10
CA GLY A 172 -1.26 -21.60 -16.77
C GLY A 172 -1.92 -21.59 -15.38
N VAL A 173 -1.31 -20.91 -14.40
CA VAL A 173 -1.87 -20.81 -13.04
C VAL A 173 -3.17 -20.01 -13.04
N TRP A 174 -3.27 -18.96 -13.86
CA TRP A 174 -4.49 -18.15 -13.97
C TRP A 174 -5.57 -18.85 -14.78
N TRP A 175 -5.21 -19.61 -15.82
CA TRP A 175 -6.16 -20.51 -16.50
C TRP A 175 -6.73 -21.57 -15.56
N MET A 176 -5.90 -22.14 -14.69
CA MET A 176 -6.35 -23.08 -13.66
C MET A 176 -7.28 -22.40 -12.65
N GLY A 177 -6.96 -21.19 -12.18
CA GLY A 177 -7.83 -20.41 -11.30
C GLY A 177 -9.19 -20.10 -11.93
N LEU A 178 -9.20 -19.74 -13.22
CA LEU A 178 -10.43 -19.57 -14.00
C LEU A 178 -11.23 -20.86 -14.07
N GLY A 179 -10.60 -22.00 -14.38
CA GLY A 179 -11.26 -23.31 -14.42
C GLY A 179 -11.90 -23.70 -13.09
N ILE A 180 -11.21 -23.46 -11.97
CA ILE A 180 -11.75 -23.72 -10.63
C ILE A 180 -12.99 -22.85 -10.36
N SER A 181 -12.90 -21.56 -10.68
CA SER A 181 -14.00 -20.62 -10.47
C SER A 181 -15.21 -20.98 -11.34
N LEU A 182 -15.01 -21.27 -12.63
CA LEU A 182 -16.10 -21.67 -13.54
C LEU A 182 -16.76 -22.99 -13.14
N GLN A 183 -15.96 -23.96 -12.68
CA GLN A 183 -16.48 -25.24 -12.20
C GLN A 183 -17.37 -25.05 -10.97
N ALA A 184 -16.93 -24.22 -10.01
CA ALA A 184 -17.71 -23.93 -8.81
C ALA A 184 -19.00 -23.14 -9.12
N ASP A 185 -18.98 -22.33 -10.17
CA ASP A 185 -20.13 -21.60 -10.70
C ASP A 185 -20.94 -22.40 -11.73
N MET A 186 -20.73 -23.72 -11.84
CA MET A 186 -21.46 -24.66 -12.71
C MET A 186 -21.36 -24.42 -14.23
N HIS A 187 -20.43 -23.59 -14.69
CA HIS A 187 -20.11 -23.38 -16.11
C HIS A 187 -19.11 -24.46 -16.58
N LEU A 188 -19.58 -25.71 -16.61
CA LEU A 188 -18.72 -26.89 -16.76
C LEU A 188 -17.98 -26.97 -18.11
N PRO A 189 -18.61 -26.67 -19.27
CA PRO A 189 -17.91 -26.69 -20.56
C PRO A 189 -16.75 -25.67 -20.61
N GLU A 190 -17.00 -24.45 -20.14
CA GLU A 190 -15.99 -23.37 -20.09
C GLU A 190 -14.90 -23.67 -19.07
N ALA A 191 -15.25 -24.29 -17.94
CA ALA A 191 -14.27 -24.76 -16.96
C ALA A 191 -13.31 -25.78 -17.58
N ARG A 192 -13.84 -26.74 -18.35
CA ARG A 192 -13.05 -27.76 -19.04
C ARG A 192 -12.08 -27.13 -20.05
N GLU A 193 -12.54 -26.16 -20.83
CA GLU A 193 -11.67 -25.45 -21.77
C GLU A 193 -10.59 -24.64 -21.05
N ALA A 194 -10.92 -23.95 -19.95
CA ALA A 194 -9.94 -23.24 -19.13
C ALA A 194 -8.87 -24.20 -18.58
N TYR A 195 -9.24 -25.38 -18.12
CA TYR A 195 -8.28 -26.41 -17.71
C TYR A 195 -7.44 -26.94 -18.88
N ARG A 196 -8.01 -27.14 -20.07
CA ARG A 196 -7.23 -27.52 -21.27
C ARG A 196 -6.19 -26.45 -21.63
N ARG A 197 -6.55 -25.17 -21.54
CA ARG A 197 -5.64 -24.03 -21.74
C ARG A 197 -4.55 -24.01 -20.67
N ALA A 198 -4.90 -24.28 -19.41
CA ALA A 198 -3.92 -24.41 -18.34
C ALA A 198 -2.91 -25.52 -18.64
N ARG A 199 -3.37 -26.72 -19.05
CA ARG A 199 -2.53 -27.89 -19.34
C ARG A 199 -1.44 -27.62 -20.36
N VAL A 200 -1.78 -26.93 -21.45
CA VAL A 200 -0.82 -26.63 -22.54
C VAL A 200 0.04 -25.39 -22.26
N SER A 201 -0.20 -24.69 -21.16
CA SER A 201 0.59 -23.53 -20.76
C SER A 201 1.89 -23.96 -20.08
N SER A 202 2.99 -23.27 -20.39
CA SER A 202 4.28 -23.49 -19.75
C SER A 202 4.28 -22.99 -18.29
N GLY A 203 5.09 -23.62 -17.43
CA GLY A 203 5.34 -23.13 -16.08
C GLY A 203 4.48 -23.72 -14.95
N LEU A 204 3.71 -24.78 -15.23
CA LEU A 204 3.02 -25.55 -14.20
C LEU A 204 3.90 -26.69 -13.67
N SER A 205 3.87 -26.91 -12.36
CA SER A 205 4.55 -28.06 -11.75
C SER A 205 3.86 -29.38 -12.12
N PRO A 206 4.56 -30.53 -12.05
CA PRO A 206 3.96 -31.84 -12.33
C PRO A 206 2.69 -32.12 -11.50
N GLU A 207 2.66 -31.66 -10.25
CA GLU A 207 1.51 -31.84 -9.36
C GLU A 207 0.28 -31.06 -9.84
N LEU A 208 0.49 -29.82 -10.32
CA LEU A 208 -0.59 -29.01 -10.89
C LEU A 208 -1.08 -29.58 -12.22
N GLN A 209 -0.18 -30.11 -13.04
CA GLN A 209 -0.55 -30.80 -14.29
C GLN A 209 -1.42 -32.03 -13.99
N ALA A 210 -1.03 -32.88 -13.04
CA ALA A 210 -1.83 -34.04 -12.62
C ALA A 210 -3.17 -33.65 -11.99
N PHE A 211 -3.24 -32.50 -11.30
CA PHE A 211 -4.51 -31.95 -10.83
C PHE A 211 -5.42 -31.54 -12.00
N ILE A 212 -4.88 -30.82 -12.98
CA ILE A 212 -5.61 -30.35 -14.17
C ILE A 212 -6.13 -31.52 -15.01
N ASP A 213 -5.30 -32.54 -15.25
CA ASP A 213 -5.69 -33.73 -16.01
C ASP A 213 -6.90 -34.43 -15.39
N ARG A 214 -6.86 -34.67 -14.07
CA ARG A 214 -8.00 -35.23 -13.32
C ARG A 214 -9.25 -34.37 -13.43
N LYS A 215 -9.11 -33.04 -13.39
CA LYS A 215 -10.25 -32.13 -13.54
C LYS A 215 -10.89 -32.23 -14.93
N ILE A 216 -10.08 -32.27 -15.99
CA ILE A 216 -10.55 -32.41 -17.38
C ILE A 216 -11.33 -33.72 -17.56
N GLU A 217 -10.83 -34.83 -17.00
CA GLU A 217 -11.49 -36.14 -17.06
C GLU A 217 -12.81 -36.18 -16.28
N SER A 218 -12.88 -35.50 -15.15
CA SER A 218 -14.08 -35.47 -14.29
C SER A 218 -15.23 -34.61 -14.82
N LEU A 219 -14.96 -33.71 -15.75
CA LEU A 219 -15.95 -32.79 -16.31
C LEU A 219 -16.65 -33.43 -17.53
N PRO A 220 -17.93 -33.10 -17.78
CA PRO A 220 -18.66 -33.59 -18.95
C PRO A 220 -18.00 -33.12 -20.26
N HIS A 221 -18.24 -33.88 -21.32
CA HIS A 221 -17.76 -33.59 -22.68
C HIS A 221 -18.50 -32.42 -23.31
#